data_AF-A0A1A8EPM3-F1
#
_entry.id   AF-A0A1A8EPM3-F1
#
_cell.length_a   1.000
_cell.length_b   1.000
_cell.length_c   1.000
_cell.angle_alpha   90.00
_cell.angle_beta   90.00
_cell.angle_gamma   90.00
#
_symmetry.space_group_name_H-M   'P 1'
#
loop_
_entity.id
_entity.type
_entity.pdbx_description
1 polymer ?
#
loop_
_entity_poly.entity_id
_entity_poly.type
_entity_poly.pdbx_seq_one_letter_code
_entity_poly.pdbx_strand_id
1 'polypeptide(L)' 'LFSCALKRNITPDVLQRLLEARVSEHREKCLQSPVFSIAPGAERSPSLFISCKVCDYLSVVL' A
#
# COMPACT_ATOMS: atom_id res chain seq x y z
N LEU A 1 8.37 17.05 -13.15
CA LEU A 1 7.56 17.67 -12.07
C LEU A 1 7.87 16.92 -10.78
N PHE A 2 8.75 17.49 -9.97
CA PHE A 2 9.23 16.90 -8.72
C PHE A 2 8.10 16.91 -7.69
N SER A 3 7.59 15.73 -7.32
CA SER A 3 6.74 15.62 -6.13
C SER A 3 7.63 15.64 -4.90
N CYS A 4 7.84 16.83 -4.32
CA CYS A 4 8.27 16.93 -2.93
C CYS A 4 7.38 16.02 -2.09
N ALA A 5 7.98 15.03 -1.44
CA ALA A 5 7.31 14.17 -0.47
C ALA A 5 6.75 15.06 0.65
N LEU A 6 5.50 15.51 0.48
CA LEU A 6 4.71 16.08 1.53
C LEU A 6 4.69 15.00 2.61
N LYS A 7 5.31 15.25 3.77
CA LYS A 7 5.17 14.37 4.93
C LYS A 7 3.68 14.33 5.25
N ARG A 8 2.97 13.35 4.72
CA ARG A 8 1.55 13.17 4.99
C ARG A 8 1.46 12.81 6.46
N ASN A 9 0.73 13.61 7.24
CA ASN A 9 0.38 13.23 8.60
C ASN A 9 -0.56 12.02 8.50
N ILE A 10 0.02 10.82 8.52
CA ILE A 10 -0.74 9.58 8.49
C ILE A 10 -1.21 9.32 9.92
N THR A 11 -2.50 9.58 10.16
CA THR A 11 -3.17 9.13 11.39
C THR A 11 -3.56 7.65 11.24
N PRO A 12 -3.81 6.92 12.34
CA PRO A 12 -4.29 5.54 12.27
C PRO A 12 -5.57 5.38 11.43
N ASP A 13 -6.50 6.32 11.50
CA ASP A 13 -7.73 6.35 10.68
C ASP A 13 -7.43 6.48 9.18
N VAL A 14 -6.50 7.36 8.82
CA VAL A 14 -6.10 7.52 7.41
C VAL A 14 -5.41 6.26 6.91
N LEU A 15 -4.52 5.66 7.73
CA LEU A 15 -3.88 4.39 7.41
C LEU A 15 -4.91 3.29 7.19
N GLN A 16 -5.86 3.14 8.11
CA GLN A 16 -6.91 2.14 8.01
C GLN A 16 -7.70 2.26 6.71
N ARG A 17 -8.16 3.47 6.36
CA ARG A 17 -8.91 3.70 5.12
C ARG A 17 -8.09 3.38 3.87
N LEU A 18 -6.79 3.66 3.87
CA LEU A 18 -5.90 3.30 2.76
C LEU A 18 -5.74 1.78 2.62
N LEU A 19 -5.58 1.07 3.74
CA LEU A 19 -5.49 -0.39 3.76
C LEU A 19 -6.80 -1.02 3.25
N GLU A 20 -7.94 -0.58 3.77
CA GLU A 20 -9.28 -1.06 3.37
C GLU A 20 -9.55 -0.84 1.89
N ALA A 21 -9.20 0.34 1.35
CA ALA A 21 -9.34 0.63 -0.07
C ALA A 21 -8.53 -0.35 -0.94
N ARG A 22 -7.26 -0.60 -0.58
CA ARG A 22 -6.40 -1.52 -1.33
C ARG A 22 -6.83 -2.98 -1.23
N VAL A 23 -7.30 -3.42 -0.06
CA VAL A 23 -7.87 -4.76 0.12
C VAL A 23 -9.14 -4.92 -0.70
N SER A 24 -10.00 -3.91 -0.71
CA SER A 24 -11.25 -3.93 -1.49
C SER A 24 -10.97 -4.00 -3.00
N GLU A 25 -10.05 -3.17 -3.49
CA GLU A 25 -9.59 -3.19 -4.90
C GLU A 25 -9.02 -4.55 -5.30
N HIS A 26 -8.18 -5.15 -4.45
CA HIS A 26 -7.65 -6.49 -4.68
C HIS A 26 -8.76 -7.56 -4.72
N ARG A 27 -9.74 -7.45 -3.81
CA ARG A 27 -10.81 -8.44 -3.63
C ARG A 27 -11.71 -8.60 -4.85
N GLU A 28 -11.82 -7.58 -5.70
CA GLU A 28 -12.55 -7.66 -6.97
C GLU A 28 -11.96 -8.69 -7.93
N LYS A 29 -10.65 -8.97 -7.82
CA LYS A 29 -9.90 -9.87 -8.72
C LYS A 29 -9.51 -11.19 -8.07
N CYS A 30 -9.38 -11.22 -6.75
CA CYS A 30 -8.88 -12.39 -6.03
C CYS A 30 -9.48 -12.51 -4.62
N LEU A 31 -9.92 -13.70 -4.24
CA LEU A 31 -10.50 -13.98 -2.92
C LEU A 31 -9.45 -14.31 -1.83
N GLN A 32 -8.17 -14.38 -2.20
CA GLN A 32 -7.10 -14.62 -1.24
C GLN A 32 -6.84 -13.39 -0.38
N SER A 33 -6.34 -13.60 0.84
CA SER A 33 -5.88 -12.46 1.65
C SER A 33 -4.56 -11.95 1.08
N PRO A 34 -4.45 -10.66 0.73
CA PRO A 34 -3.17 -10.07 0.40
C PRO A 34 -2.29 -9.96 1.64
N VAL A 35 -0.99 -9.75 1.42
CA VAL A 35 0.04 -9.56 2.47
C VAL A 35 0.58 -8.14 2.38
N PHE A 36 0.73 -7.49 3.55
CA PHE A 36 1.40 -6.21 3.67
C PHE A 36 2.86 -6.38 4.04
N SER A 37 3.74 -5.58 3.45
CA SER A 37 5.17 -5.58 3.74
C SER A 37 5.75 -4.17 3.69
N ILE A 38 6.82 -3.94 4.45
CA ILE A 38 7.56 -2.68 4.42
C ILE A 38 8.92 -2.94 3.80
N ALA A 39 9.31 -2.14 2.82
CA ALA A 39 10.64 -2.20 2.21
C ALA A 39 11.24 -0.80 2.10
N PRO A 40 12.57 -0.67 2.04
CA PRO A 40 13.22 0.61 1.75
C PRO A 40 12.68 1.17 0.43
N GLY A 41 12.07 2.35 0.48
CA GLY A 41 11.61 3.04 -0.73
C GLY A 41 12.80 3.66 -1.49
N ALA A 42 12.60 3.94 -2.78
CA ALA A 42 13.59 4.62 -3.61
C ALA A 42 14.02 5.99 -3.04
N GLU A 43 13.14 6.63 -2.27
CA GLU A 43 13.28 7.99 -1.74
C GLU A 43 13.63 8.03 -0.24
N ARG A 44 14.57 7.17 0.22
CA ARG A 44 15.09 7.08 1.60
C ARG A 44 14.10 6.73 2.73
N SER A 45 12.80 6.86 2.51
CA SER A 45 11.75 6.49 3.48
C SER A 45 11.24 5.08 3.20
N PRO A 46 10.93 4.28 4.23
CA PRO A 46 10.31 2.98 4.03
C PRO A 46 8.93 3.16 3.37
N SER A 47 8.63 2.31 2.39
CA SER A 47 7.32 2.24 1.74
C SER A 47 6.55 1.03 2.23
N LEU A 48 5.23 1.20 2.37
CA LEU A 48 4.30 0.13 2.70
C LEU A 48 3.70 -0.42 1.40
N PHE A 49 3.81 -1.72 1.21
CA PHE A 49 3.34 -2.44 0.05
C PHE A 49 2.19 -3.38 0.43
N ILE A 50 1.34 -3.66 -0.55
CA ILE A 50 0.37 -4.74 -0.55
C ILE A 50 0.69 -5.68 -1.71
N SER A 51 0.70 -6.99 -1.47
CA SER A 51 1.04 -7.98 -2.48
C SER A 51 0.17 -9.24 -2.38
N CYS A 52 -0.06 -9.92 -3.50
CA CYS A 52 -0.71 -11.23 -3.53
C CYS A 52 -0.06 -12.10 -4.61
N LYS A 53 0.57 -13.21 -4.19
CA LYS A 53 1.30 -14.11 -5.08
C LYS A 53 0.41 -14.90 -6.03
N VAL A 54 -0.88 -15.03 -5.72
CA VAL A 54 -1.82 -15.86 -6.50
C VAL A 54 -2.29 -15.14 -7.76
N CYS A 55 -2.55 -13.84 -7.67
CA CYS A 55 -3.00 -13.01 -8.78
C CYS A 55 -1.94 -12.01 -9.28
N ASP A 56 -0.70 -12.15 -8.82
CA ASP A 56 0.43 -11.26 -9.13
C ASP A 56 0.12 -9.76 -8.89
N TYR A 57 -0.70 -9.48 -7.88
CA TYR A 57 -1.04 -8.11 -7.49
C TYR A 57 0.08 -7.52 -6.63
N LEU A 58 0.54 -6.31 -6.97
CA LEU A 58 1.50 -5.53 -6.18
C LEU A 58 1.16 -4.04 -6.30
N SER A 59 1.07 -3.36 -5.16
CA SER A 59 0.79 -1.91 -5.13
C SER A 59 1.45 -1.24 -3.92
N VAL A 60 1.72 0.07 -4.06
CA VAL A 60 2.21 0.92 -2.97
C VAL A 60 1.04 1.54 -2.23
N VAL A 61 1.07 1.44 -0.91
CA VAL A 61 0.10 2.05 0.01
C VAL A 61 0.62 3.41 0.49
N LEU A 62 1.87 3.48 0.95
CA LEU A 62 2.55 4.66 1.50
C LEU A 62 4.02 4.73 1.08
#